data_AF-A0A535RLD9-F1
#
_entry.id   AF-A0A535RLD9-F1
#
_cell.length_a   1.000
_cell.length_b   1.000
_cell.length_c   1.000
_cell.angle_alpha   90.00
_cell.angle_beta   90.00
_cell.angle_gamma   90.00
#
_symmetry.space_group_name_H-M   'P 1'
#
loop_
_entity.id
_entity.type
_entity.pdbx_description
1 polymer ?
#
loop_
_entity_poly.entity_id
_entity_poly.type
_entity_poly.pdbx_seq_one_letter_code
_entity_poly.pdbx_strand_id
1 'polypeptide(L)'
;MLDPTMARPRFKPVGITKGPGESTHEYTFVSRDDAQELKNGEYVYYELSDPDGTLTQPRRVLGRVMKRVPLKLYPDSFLAEPEIAPSQVAAMVGYDSRANELFELHVAIMGYYDAPSASFINPWIPPQSGKQIFLADDEMLANILSRKRLGEPGSATVGSLLTRKPDAVPIVLSVKDVVSTHMAIIASTGAGKSYLASVLIEELMQPHNKACVLIIDPHGEYGTIDQIANFPQFSAEAEGKRPAYSAQVRVYKPEQVKVRISSLDMGDMRHLLPEMTEKQQHLLSRALRKVRELKRSTPWGAEDLKAAIRAVSKQKGDEDSEGADDSSTVHALTWRIEQRFVDNFTFDDIQHLDLPEIFQPGQCTVLPLNEIDERDQQVVVATLLRRLNKARMDTERGKVHSGESYLPYPVFVLIEEAHHFAPGGAEVVSTSILKQVLAEGRKFGIGVGLISQRPGKLDADVLSQCQTQCIMRIVNEIDQKSVAAAIEGVGRDLLDNLPALSKGQVIIAGAAVNTPVICRVRQRITKHGGESKDAPDMWLQHFRPEAQESRRRHEAPLNGNRDFNLLR
;
A
#
# COMPACT_ATOMS: atom_id res chain seq x y z
N MET A 1 -29.72 -21.80 -35.58
CA MET A 1 -30.76 -20.76 -35.53
C MET A 1 -31.01 -20.46 -34.06
N LEU A 2 -30.52 -19.32 -33.57
CA LEU A 2 -30.76 -18.86 -32.20
C LEU A 2 -32.12 -18.16 -32.18
N ASP A 3 -32.92 -18.49 -31.17
CA ASP A 3 -34.25 -17.95 -30.93
C ASP A 3 -34.22 -16.41 -30.79
N PRO A 4 -34.93 -15.63 -31.64
CA PRO A 4 -34.98 -14.17 -31.57
C PRO A 4 -35.79 -13.62 -30.38
N THR A 5 -36.37 -14.47 -29.52
CA THR A 5 -37.34 -14.07 -28.49
C THR A 5 -36.83 -14.07 -27.05
N MET A 6 -35.51 -14.10 -26.81
CA MET A 6 -34.97 -13.69 -25.50
C MET A 6 -35.20 -12.19 -25.31
N ALA A 7 -36.38 -11.85 -24.78
CA ALA A 7 -36.75 -10.52 -24.37
C ALA A 7 -35.66 -9.96 -23.46
N ARG A 8 -34.98 -8.89 -23.93
CA ARG A 8 -34.01 -8.14 -23.15
C ARG A 8 -34.62 -7.81 -21.78
N PRO A 9 -33.89 -7.93 -20.66
CA PRO A 9 -34.39 -7.45 -19.39
C PRO A 9 -34.79 -5.98 -19.55
N ARG A 10 -36.07 -5.68 -19.35
CA ARG A 10 -36.58 -4.30 -19.35
C ARG A 10 -36.07 -3.64 -18.09
N PHE A 11 -34.92 -2.98 -18.17
CA PHE A 11 -34.44 -2.13 -17.10
C PHE A 11 -35.47 -1.01 -16.87
N LYS A 12 -35.95 -0.88 -15.65
CA LYS A 12 -36.88 0.19 -15.27
C LYS A 12 -36.09 1.50 -15.15
N PRO A 13 -36.49 2.58 -15.84
CA PRO A 13 -35.87 3.89 -15.63
C PRO A 13 -35.99 4.30 -14.17
N VAL A 14 -34.88 4.80 -13.60
CA VAL A 14 -34.83 5.34 -12.24
C VAL A 14 -35.01 6.85 -12.22
N GLY A 15 -34.94 7.53 -13.36
CA GLY A 15 -35.22 8.96 -13.45
C GLY A 15 -35.08 9.49 -14.87
N ILE A 16 -35.21 10.81 -15.01
CA ILE A 16 -35.18 11.51 -16.30
C ILE A 16 -34.19 12.67 -16.22
N THR A 17 -33.30 12.78 -17.21
CA THR A 17 -32.35 13.88 -17.34
C THR A 17 -33.07 15.22 -17.37
N LYS A 18 -32.62 16.15 -16.52
CA LYS A 18 -33.08 17.54 -16.51
C LYS A 18 -32.24 18.39 -17.46
N GLY A 19 -30.91 18.25 -17.39
CA GLY A 19 -29.97 18.99 -18.23
C GLY A 19 -28.51 18.84 -17.79
N PRO A 20 -27.60 19.67 -18.32
CA PRO A 20 -26.21 19.72 -17.87
C PRO A 20 -26.12 20.18 -16.40
N GLY A 21 -25.07 19.74 -15.71
CA GLY A 21 -24.77 20.12 -14.33
C GLY A 21 -23.99 21.42 -14.23
N GLU A 22 -23.36 21.64 -13.08
CA GLU A 22 -22.54 22.83 -12.83
C GLU A 22 -21.22 22.80 -13.65
N SER A 23 -20.71 21.61 -13.93
CA SER A 23 -19.49 21.40 -14.71
C SER A 23 -19.74 20.73 -16.06
N THR A 24 -18.76 20.81 -16.98
CA THR A 24 -18.81 20.19 -18.32
C THR A 24 -18.89 18.67 -18.32
N HIS A 25 -18.56 18.03 -17.20
CA HIS A 25 -18.54 16.58 -17.05
C HIS A 25 -19.64 16.10 -16.12
N GLU A 26 -20.70 16.88 -15.99
CA GLU A 26 -21.79 16.62 -15.07
C GLU A 26 -23.13 16.83 -15.76
N TYR A 27 -24.11 16.04 -15.35
CA TYR A 27 -25.51 16.27 -15.69
C TYR A 27 -26.37 16.07 -14.45
N THR A 28 -27.58 16.61 -14.49
CA THR A 28 -28.57 16.34 -13.45
C THR A 28 -29.76 15.58 -14.00
N PHE A 29 -30.35 14.74 -13.15
CA PHE A 29 -31.59 14.05 -13.46
C PHE A 29 -32.53 14.11 -12.25
N VAL A 30 -33.83 14.06 -12.53
CA VAL A 30 -34.86 14.05 -11.49
C VAL A 30 -35.33 12.62 -11.29
N SER A 31 -35.39 12.21 -10.02
CA SER A 31 -35.96 10.94 -9.61
C SER A 31 -36.88 11.13 -8.41
N ARG A 32 -37.87 10.23 -8.31
CA ARG A 32 -38.64 10.05 -7.07
C ARG A 32 -37.88 9.19 -6.05
N ASP A 33 -37.05 8.26 -6.54
CA ASP A 33 -36.26 7.32 -5.73
C ASP A 33 -37.05 6.70 -4.55
N ASP A 34 -38.29 6.27 -4.82
CA ASP A 34 -39.21 5.74 -3.79
C ASP A 34 -38.58 4.54 -3.02
N ALA A 35 -37.66 3.81 -3.66
CA ALA A 35 -36.96 2.66 -3.10
C ALA A 35 -35.64 3.01 -2.38
N GLN A 36 -35.21 4.28 -2.39
CA GLN A 36 -33.96 4.77 -1.83
C GLN A 36 -32.70 4.01 -2.34
N GLU A 37 -32.69 3.73 -3.65
CA GLU A 37 -31.63 2.99 -4.31
C GLU A 37 -30.53 3.93 -4.83
N LEU A 38 -30.86 5.20 -5.11
CA LEU A 38 -29.93 6.19 -5.68
C LEU A 38 -29.11 6.91 -4.61
N LYS A 39 -28.21 6.16 -3.98
CA LYS A 39 -27.29 6.65 -2.96
C LYS A 39 -26.15 7.46 -3.57
N ASN A 40 -25.51 8.32 -2.76
CA ASN A 40 -24.25 8.94 -3.16
C ASN A 40 -23.20 7.85 -3.44
N GLY A 41 -22.49 7.99 -4.56
CA GLY A 41 -21.54 7.01 -5.07
C GLY A 41 -22.15 5.91 -5.95
N GLU A 42 -23.47 5.84 -6.09
CA GLU A 42 -24.13 4.82 -6.91
C GLU A 42 -23.93 5.08 -8.41
N TYR A 43 -23.99 4.02 -9.22
CA TYR A 43 -23.74 4.07 -10.64
C TYR A 43 -25.03 4.00 -11.44
N VAL A 44 -25.19 4.96 -12.34
CA VAL A 44 -26.29 5.04 -13.28
C VAL A 44 -25.75 5.11 -14.71
N TYR A 45 -26.58 4.82 -15.69
CA TYR A 45 -26.22 4.98 -17.09
C TYR A 45 -27.37 5.54 -17.92
N TYR A 46 -27.01 6.11 -19.06
CA TYR A 46 -27.94 6.43 -20.13
C TYR A 46 -27.45 5.83 -21.44
N GLU A 47 -28.38 5.62 -22.37
CA GLU A 47 -28.08 5.08 -23.69
C GLU A 47 -27.90 6.22 -24.70
N LEU A 48 -26.70 6.27 -25.28
CA LEU A 48 -26.39 7.11 -26.42
C LEU A 48 -26.72 6.34 -27.70
N SER A 49 -27.64 6.91 -28.49
CA SER A 49 -27.98 6.41 -29.81
C SER A 49 -26.76 6.59 -30.72
N ASP A 50 -26.44 5.58 -31.53
CA ASP A 50 -25.36 5.66 -32.50
C ASP A 50 -25.70 6.70 -33.59
N PRO A 51 -24.91 7.78 -33.78
CA PRO A 51 -25.16 8.76 -34.83
C PRO A 51 -25.06 8.16 -36.24
N ASP A 52 -24.21 7.14 -36.42
CA ASP A 52 -23.86 6.58 -37.73
C ASP A 52 -24.59 5.26 -38.05
N GLY A 53 -25.33 4.70 -37.09
CA GLY A 53 -26.10 3.46 -37.26
C GLY A 53 -25.26 2.20 -37.56
N THR A 54 -23.97 2.23 -37.27
CA THR A 54 -23.01 1.15 -37.54
C THR A 54 -22.88 0.16 -36.38
N LEU A 55 -23.27 0.55 -35.17
CA LEU A 55 -23.18 -0.25 -33.96
C LEU A 55 -24.44 -1.08 -33.74
N THR A 56 -24.26 -2.38 -33.53
CA THR A 56 -25.33 -3.34 -33.22
C THR A 56 -25.95 -3.14 -31.83
N GLN A 57 -25.33 -2.37 -30.94
CA GLN A 57 -25.83 -2.08 -29.59
C GLN A 57 -25.60 -0.60 -29.20
N PRO A 58 -26.55 0.03 -28.47
CA PRO A 58 -26.39 1.39 -27.98
C PRO A 58 -25.24 1.48 -26.96
N ARG A 59 -24.50 2.60 -26.99
CA ARG A 59 -23.42 2.84 -26.03
C ARG A 59 -24.02 3.24 -24.69
N ARG A 60 -23.69 2.50 -23.63
CA ARG A 60 -24.10 2.83 -22.26
C ARG A 60 -23.06 3.74 -21.63
N VAL A 61 -23.40 5.02 -21.49
CA VAL A 61 -22.55 6.00 -20.80
C VAL A 61 -22.82 5.90 -19.31
N LEU A 62 -21.80 5.49 -18.57
CA LEU A 62 -21.84 5.38 -17.12
C LEU A 62 -21.61 6.75 -16.47
N GLY A 63 -22.28 6.98 -15.36
CA GLY A 63 -22.04 8.09 -14.46
C GLY A 63 -22.21 7.69 -13.01
N ARG A 64 -21.57 8.44 -12.11
CA ARG A 64 -21.65 8.25 -10.66
C ARG A 64 -22.47 9.36 -10.02
N VAL A 65 -23.42 8.99 -9.18
CA VAL A 65 -24.24 9.91 -8.38
C VAL A 65 -23.36 10.61 -7.36
N MET A 66 -23.32 11.93 -7.41
CA MET A 66 -22.45 12.76 -6.58
C MET A 66 -23.13 13.31 -5.35
N LYS A 67 -24.25 13.99 -5.58
CA LYS A 67 -25.07 14.60 -4.54
C LYS A 67 -26.53 14.46 -4.92
N ARG A 68 -27.37 14.36 -3.89
CA ARG A 68 -28.82 14.32 -3.98
C ARG A 68 -29.37 15.58 -3.32
N VAL A 69 -30.13 16.37 -4.07
CA VAL A 69 -30.74 17.62 -3.60
C VAL A 69 -32.26 17.46 -3.63
N PRO A 70 -32.98 17.70 -2.53
CA PRO A 70 -34.43 17.67 -2.55
C PRO A 70 -34.99 18.83 -3.40
N LEU A 71 -35.86 18.52 -4.36
CA LEU A 71 -36.61 19.50 -5.15
C LEU A 71 -37.99 19.78 -4.58
N LYS A 72 -38.63 18.72 -4.10
CA LYS A 72 -39.94 18.79 -3.45
C LYS A 72 -39.91 17.83 -2.28
N LEU A 73 -40.27 18.34 -1.11
CA LEU A 73 -40.44 17.60 0.13
C LEU A 73 -41.87 17.78 0.63
N TYR A 74 -42.24 16.99 1.64
CA TYR A 74 -43.42 17.28 2.43
C TYR A 74 -43.31 18.65 3.11
N PRO A 75 -44.43 19.40 3.23
CA PRO A 75 -44.46 20.61 4.05
C PRO A 75 -44.03 20.32 5.49
N ASP A 76 -43.30 21.24 6.11
CA ASP A 76 -42.78 21.09 7.48
C ASP A 76 -43.88 20.78 8.50
N SER A 77 -45.10 21.29 8.28
CA SER A 77 -46.26 21.01 9.14
C SER A 77 -46.65 19.54 9.17
N PHE A 78 -46.33 18.76 8.14
CA PHE A 78 -46.62 17.32 8.10
C PHE A 78 -45.57 16.51 8.88
N LEU A 79 -44.45 17.16 9.25
CA LEU A 79 -43.36 16.59 10.01
C LEU A 79 -43.47 16.90 11.52
N ALA A 80 -44.51 17.63 11.92
CA ALA A 80 -44.70 18.10 13.29
C ALA A 80 -44.96 16.95 14.30
N GLU A 81 -45.50 15.83 13.83
CA GLU A 81 -45.86 14.67 14.65
C GLU A 81 -44.98 13.46 14.29
N PRO A 82 -43.92 13.17 15.06
CA PRO A 82 -42.97 12.09 14.73
C PRO A 82 -43.59 10.69 14.69
N GLU A 83 -44.73 10.50 15.35
CA GLU A 83 -45.43 9.21 15.40
C GLU A 83 -46.31 8.94 14.17
N ILE A 84 -46.60 9.96 13.36
CA ILE A 84 -47.49 9.86 12.19
C ILE A 84 -46.65 10.02 10.91
N ALA A 85 -46.79 9.08 9.99
CA ALA A 85 -46.08 9.18 8.71
C ALA A 85 -46.60 10.39 7.91
N PRO A 86 -45.73 11.24 7.32
CA PRO A 86 -46.16 12.42 6.55
C PRO A 86 -47.10 12.08 5.38
N SER A 87 -46.97 10.88 4.82
CA SER A 87 -47.86 10.34 3.80
C SER A 87 -49.30 10.13 4.29
N GLN A 88 -49.50 9.81 5.57
CA GLN A 88 -50.82 9.68 6.20
C GLN A 88 -51.45 11.06 6.42
N VAL A 89 -50.68 12.02 6.93
CA VAL A 89 -51.13 13.42 7.09
C VAL A 89 -51.54 14.00 5.73
N ALA A 90 -50.71 13.77 4.70
CA ALA A 90 -51.00 14.18 3.33
C ALA A 90 -52.32 13.58 2.81
N ALA A 91 -52.56 12.29 3.04
CA ALA A 91 -53.80 11.64 2.65
C ALA A 91 -55.03 12.22 3.37
N MET A 92 -54.91 12.54 4.66
CA MET A 92 -56.01 13.11 5.45
C MET A 92 -56.44 14.50 4.98
N VAL A 93 -55.50 15.34 4.54
CA VAL A 93 -55.80 16.70 4.06
C VAL A 93 -56.03 16.77 2.54
N GLY A 94 -56.14 15.62 1.86
CA GLY A 94 -56.33 15.54 0.42
C GLY A 94 -55.14 16.05 -0.40
N TYR A 95 -53.94 16.08 0.20
CA TYR A 95 -52.72 16.47 -0.48
C TYR A 95 -52.28 15.33 -1.41
N ASP A 96 -52.12 15.61 -2.70
CA ASP A 96 -51.72 14.59 -3.70
C ASP A 96 -50.35 14.02 -3.34
N SER A 97 -50.34 12.80 -2.81
CA SER A 97 -49.17 12.15 -2.22
C SER A 97 -48.21 11.57 -3.27
N ARG A 98 -48.61 11.49 -4.54
CA ARG A 98 -47.90 10.72 -5.58
C ARG A 98 -46.61 11.37 -6.10
N ALA A 99 -46.27 12.59 -5.68
CA ALA A 99 -45.16 13.37 -6.26
C ALA A 99 -44.33 14.17 -5.23
N ASN A 100 -44.35 13.80 -3.96
CA ASN A 100 -43.91 14.73 -2.90
C ASN A 100 -42.48 14.58 -2.42
N GLU A 101 -41.79 13.53 -2.82
CA GLU A 101 -40.35 13.43 -2.64
C GLU A 101 -39.72 13.33 -4.03
N LEU A 102 -39.33 14.49 -4.54
CA LEU A 102 -38.58 14.60 -5.79
C LEU A 102 -37.18 15.06 -5.47
N PHE A 103 -36.21 14.41 -6.08
CA PHE A 103 -34.80 14.71 -5.89
C PHE A 103 -34.15 15.01 -7.22
N GLU A 104 -33.34 16.05 -7.22
CA GLU A 104 -32.34 16.31 -8.26
C GLU A 104 -31.06 15.60 -7.87
N LEU A 105 -30.61 14.70 -8.73
CA LEU A 105 -29.35 13.99 -8.56
C LEU A 105 -28.34 14.55 -9.54
N HIS A 106 -27.18 14.92 -9.00
CA HIS A 106 -26.03 15.36 -9.78
C HIS A 106 -25.16 14.15 -10.09
N VAL A 107 -24.76 13.99 -11.34
CA VAL A 107 -24.03 12.81 -11.82
C VAL A 107 -22.76 13.22 -12.54
N ALA A 108 -21.62 12.70 -12.07
CA ALA A 108 -20.35 12.82 -12.77
C ALA A 108 -20.29 11.82 -13.93
N ILE A 109 -20.07 12.31 -15.15
CA ILE A 109 -19.98 11.52 -16.37
C ILE A 109 -18.62 10.82 -16.40
N MET A 110 -18.64 9.49 -16.43
CA MET A 110 -17.42 8.69 -16.54
C MET A 110 -17.12 8.35 -18.00
N GLY A 111 -18.16 8.12 -18.79
CA GLY A 111 -18.04 7.72 -20.20
C GLY A 111 -18.63 6.33 -20.45
N TYR A 112 -18.54 5.86 -21.69
CA TYR A 112 -18.87 4.48 -22.02
C TYR A 112 -17.59 3.64 -22.04
N TYR A 113 -17.68 2.38 -21.60
CA TYR A 113 -16.53 1.48 -21.58
C TYR A 113 -16.28 0.90 -22.97
N ASP A 114 -15.07 1.09 -23.48
CA ASP A 114 -14.59 0.51 -24.73
C ASP A 114 -13.71 -0.71 -24.42
N ALA A 115 -14.26 -1.91 -24.64
CA ALA A 115 -13.58 -3.16 -24.32
C ALA A 115 -12.26 -3.39 -25.09
N PRO A 116 -12.13 -3.03 -26.39
CA PRO A 116 -10.87 -3.13 -27.12
C PRO A 116 -9.73 -2.29 -26.53
N SER A 117 -10.00 -1.05 -26.10
CA SER A 117 -8.99 -0.19 -25.47
C SER A 117 -8.88 -0.38 -23.95
N ALA A 118 -9.78 -1.16 -23.34
CA ALA A 118 -9.92 -1.32 -21.89
C ALA A 118 -9.98 0.03 -21.15
N SER A 119 -10.72 0.99 -21.72
CA SER A 119 -10.77 2.36 -21.22
C SER A 119 -12.18 2.96 -21.30
N PHE A 120 -12.41 4.01 -20.50
CA PHE A 120 -13.63 4.80 -20.58
C PHE A 120 -13.45 5.95 -21.58
N ILE A 121 -14.38 6.06 -22.53
CA ILE A 121 -14.40 7.15 -23.50
C ILE A 121 -15.46 8.16 -23.09
N ASN A 122 -15.03 9.39 -22.85
CA ASN A 122 -15.92 10.50 -22.54
C ASN A 122 -16.66 10.93 -23.83
N PRO A 123 -18.00 11.02 -23.83
CA PRO A 123 -18.74 11.48 -25.00
C PRO A 123 -18.63 12.99 -25.27
N TRP A 124 -18.06 13.77 -24.33
CA TRP A 124 -17.92 15.25 -24.38
C TRP A 124 -19.23 16.02 -24.54
N ILE A 125 -20.36 15.34 -24.47
CA ILE A 125 -21.70 15.90 -24.63
C ILE A 125 -22.61 15.30 -23.55
N PRO A 126 -23.17 16.14 -22.66
CA PRO A 126 -24.16 15.70 -21.67
C PRO A 126 -25.41 15.12 -22.33
N PRO A 127 -26.15 14.24 -21.64
CA PRO A 127 -27.42 13.74 -22.16
C PRO A 127 -28.43 14.89 -22.38
N GLN A 128 -29.23 14.77 -23.44
CA GLN A 128 -30.35 15.68 -23.67
C GLN A 128 -31.38 15.60 -22.53
N SER A 129 -32.05 16.71 -22.26
CA SER A 129 -33.19 16.73 -21.35
C SER A 129 -34.27 15.74 -21.80
N GLY A 130 -34.92 15.07 -20.85
CA GLY A 130 -35.92 14.03 -21.14
C GLY A 130 -35.37 12.63 -21.37
N LYS A 131 -34.04 12.44 -21.44
CA LYS A 131 -33.43 11.09 -21.55
C LYS A 131 -33.69 10.27 -20.29
N GLN A 132 -33.99 8.99 -20.49
CA GLN A 132 -34.16 8.04 -19.38
C GLN A 132 -32.80 7.65 -18.80
N ILE A 133 -32.73 7.64 -17.46
CA ILE A 133 -31.59 7.17 -16.70
C ILE A 133 -31.94 5.82 -16.08
N PHE A 134 -30.98 4.89 -16.10
CA PHE A 134 -31.12 3.54 -15.57
C PHE A 134 -30.07 3.29 -14.48
N LEU A 135 -30.40 2.45 -13.51
CA LEU A 135 -29.43 1.95 -12.54
C LEU A 135 -28.51 0.92 -13.23
N ALA A 136 -27.20 1.02 -13.02
CA ALA A 136 -26.30 -0.02 -13.51
C ALA A 136 -26.50 -1.31 -12.69
N ASP A 137 -26.58 -2.46 -13.36
CA ASP A 137 -26.67 -3.75 -12.69
C ASP A 137 -25.28 -4.24 -12.21
N ASP A 138 -25.28 -5.20 -11.29
CA ASP A 138 -24.07 -5.69 -10.66
C ASP A 138 -23.11 -6.37 -11.65
N GLU A 139 -23.66 -7.08 -12.66
CA GLU A 139 -22.88 -7.76 -13.69
C GLU A 139 -22.15 -6.77 -14.60
N MET A 140 -22.83 -5.70 -15.01
CA MET A 140 -22.25 -4.60 -15.78
C MET A 140 -21.11 -3.96 -15.01
N LEU A 141 -21.33 -3.62 -13.73
CA LEU A 141 -20.30 -2.99 -12.89
C LEU A 141 -19.10 -3.90 -12.66
N ALA A 142 -19.32 -5.19 -12.37
CA ALA A 142 -18.24 -6.15 -12.17
C ALA A 142 -17.34 -6.29 -13.41
N ASN A 143 -17.90 -6.13 -14.61
CA ASN A 143 -17.17 -6.22 -15.87
C ASN A 143 -16.41 -4.94 -16.28
N ILE A 144 -16.86 -3.76 -15.85
CA ILE A 144 -16.30 -2.48 -16.33
C ILE A 144 -15.45 -1.74 -15.30
N LEU A 145 -15.67 -1.94 -14.00
CA LEU A 145 -14.93 -1.22 -12.96
C LEU A 145 -13.51 -1.79 -12.76
N SER A 146 -13.37 -3.11 -12.88
CA SER A 146 -12.13 -3.85 -12.67
C SER A 146 -11.47 -4.25 -13.99
N ARG A 147 -10.13 -4.23 -14.04
CA ARG A 147 -9.35 -4.69 -15.21
C ARG A 147 -9.32 -6.20 -15.37
N LYS A 148 -9.40 -6.89 -14.23
CA LYS A 148 -9.29 -8.34 -14.10
C LYS A 148 -10.57 -8.91 -13.52
N ARG A 149 -10.84 -10.18 -13.82
CA ARG A 149 -11.95 -10.92 -13.22
C ARG A 149 -11.49 -11.69 -11.99
N LEU A 150 -12.45 -12.00 -11.12
CA LEU A 150 -12.24 -12.83 -9.94
C LEU A 150 -11.58 -14.17 -10.34
N GLY A 151 -10.44 -14.50 -9.72
CA GLY A 151 -9.72 -15.77 -9.95
C GLY A 151 -8.95 -15.85 -11.27
N GLU A 152 -8.92 -14.80 -12.07
CA GLU A 152 -8.10 -14.74 -13.29
C GLU A 152 -6.59 -14.68 -12.92
N PRO A 153 -5.68 -15.28 -13.70
CA PRO A 153 -4.25 -15.07 -13.52
C PRO A 153 -3.87 -13.58 -13.49
N GLY A 154 -3.11 -13.16 -12.48
CA GLY A 154 -2.77 -11.76 -12.26
C GLY A 154 -3.90 -10.92 -11.63
N SER A 155 -4.94 -11.54 -11.05
CA SER A 155 -6.01 -10.85 -10.32
C SER A 155 -5.73 -10.79 -8.82
N ALA A 156 -6.05 -9.66 -8.19
CA ALA A 156 -6.05 -9.50 -6.74
C ALA A 156 -7.35 -8.88 -6.24
N THR A 157 -8.19 -9.68 -5.59
CA THR A 157 -9.52 -9.27 -5.11
C THR A 157 -9.42 -8.61 -3.75
N VAL A 158 -9.55 -7.28 -3.72
CA VAL A 158 -9.42 -6.48 -2.49
C VAL A 158 -10.71 -6.49 -1.67
N GLY A 159 -11.85 -6.62 -2.33
CA GLY A 159 -13.16 -6.51 -1.69
C GLY A 159 -14.28 -6.33 -2.69
N SER A 160 -15.34 -5.63 -2.29
CA SER A 160 -16.52 -5.39 -3.11
C SER A 160 -16.93 -3.92 -3.12
N LEU A 161 -17.62 -3.48 -4.17
CA LEU A 161 -18.13 -2.11 -4.30
C LEU A 161 -18.96 -1.70 -3.08
N LEU A 162 -18.68 -0.52 -2.53
CA LEU A 162 -19.27 -0.09 -1.26
C LEU A 162 -20.80 0.08 -1.31
N THR A 163 -21.32 0.61 -2.42
CA THR A 163 -22.74 0.95 -2.58
C THR A 163 -23.63 -0.29 -2.79
N ARG A 164 -23.02 -1.42 -3.15
CA ARG A 164 -23.70 -2.69 -3.38
C ARG A 164 -23.61 -3.62 -2.18
N LYS A 165 -24.45 -4.66 -2.23
CA LYS A 165 -24.39 -5.76 -1.26
C LYS A 165 -22.97 -6.34 -1.27
N PRO A 166 -22.46 -6.80 -0.11
CA PRO A 166 -21.18 -7.50 -0.05
C PRO A 166 -21.09 -8.58 -1.13
N ASP A 167 -19.91 -8.67 -1.76
CA ASP A 167 -19.56 -9.65 -2.80
C ASP A 167 -20.34 -9.57 -4.12
N ALA A 168 -21.36 -8.70 -4.23
CA ALA A 168 -22.15 -8.56 -5.46
C ALA A 168 -21.34 -8.01 -6.64
N VAL A 169 -20.45 -7.04 -6.37
CA VAL A 169 -19.57 -6.42 -7.36
C VAL A 169 -18.14 -6.47 -6.83
N PRO A 170 -17.34 -7.50 -7.16
CA PRO A 170 -15.97 -7.61 -6.69
C PRO A 170 -15.07 -6.55 -7.34
N ILE A 171 -14.22 -5.91 -6.53
CA ILE A 171 -13.18 -4.99 -6.98
C ILE A 171 -11.86 -5.73 -7.03
N VAL A 172 -11.36 -5.91 -8.26
CA VAL A 172 -10.24 -6.77 -8.58
C VAL A 172 -9.14 -5.96 -9.24
N LEU A 173 -7.97 -5.95 -8.61
CA LEU A 173 -6.79 -5.25 -9.10
C LEU A 173 -6.01 -6.11 -10.08
N SER A 174 -5.41 -5.46 -11.08
CA SER A 174 -4.40 -6.06 -11.94
C SER A 174 -3.05 -6.11 -11.22
N VAL A 175 -2.61 -7.31 -10.82
CA VAL A 175 -1.30 -7.53 -10.17
C VAL A 175 -0.15 -7.06 -11.07
N LYS A 176 -0.27 -7.27 -12.38
CA LYS A 176 0.69 -6.77 -13.36
C LYS A 176 0.85 -5.26 -13.26
N ASP A 177 -0.26 -4.52 -13.19
CA ASP A 177 -0.23 -3.06 -13.11
C ASP A 177 0.31 -2.62 -11.74
N VAL A 178 -0.17 -3.22 -10.64
CA VAL A 178 0.35 -2.94 -9.28
C VAL A 178 1.88 -3.08 -9.18
N VAL A 179 2.43 -4.19 -9.69
CA VAL A 179 3.87 -4.45 -9.63
C VAL A 179 4.63 -3.58 -10.62
N SER A 180 4.08 -3.29 -11.80
CA SER A 180 4.82 -2.54 -12.82
C SER A 180 4.72 -1.02 -12.67
N THR A 181 3.73 -0.49 -11.96
CA THR A 181 3.50 0.96 -11.86
C THR A 181 3.55 1.50 -10.44
N HIS A 182 4.01 0.68 -9.49
CA HIS A 182 4.06 0.98 -8.08
C HIS A 182 2.66 1.22 -7.47
N MET A 183 2.60 1.18 -6.14
CA MET A 183 1.36 1.34 -5.39
C MET A 183 1.62 2.19 -4.15
N ALA A 184 0.63 2.98 -3.73
CA ALA A 184 0.61 3.61 -2.43
C ALA A 184 -0.67 3.26 -1.65
N ILE A 185 -0.52 2.97 -0.36
CA ILE A 185 -1.60 2.81 0.61
C ILE A 185 -1.48 3.96 1.63
N ILE A 186 -2.44 4.86 1.58
CA ILE A 186 -2.45 6.07 2.42
C ILE A 186 -3.66 6.01 3.35
N ALA A 187 -3.45 6.24 4.63
CA ALA A 187 -4.49 6.11 5.64
C ALA A 187 -4.19 7.00 6.85
N SER A 188 -5.18 7.33 7.69
CA SER A 188 -4.91 7.73 9.08
C SER A 188 -4.72 6.50 9.99
N THR A 189 -4.11 6.69 11.16
CA THR A 189 -3.94 5.63 12.17
C THR A 189 -5.29 4.97 12.50
N GLY A 190 -5.31 3.63 12.54
CA GLY A 190 -6.51 2.85 12.86
C GLY A 190 -7.51 2.65 11.71
N ALA A 191 -7.28 3.24 10.52
CA ALA A 191 -8.18 3.07 9.37
C ALA A 191 -8.10 1.67 8.72
N GLY A 192 -7.00 0.93 8.95
CA GLY A 192 -6.79 -0.43 8.45
C GLY A 192 -5.70 -0.59 7.39
N LYS A 193 -4.68 0.28 7.36
CA LYS A 193 -3.52 0.23 6.43
C LYS A 193 -2.90 -1.16 6.27
N SER A 194 -2.35 -1.71 7.33
CA SER A 194 -1.69 -3.03 7.34
C SER A 194 -2.69 -4.18 7.20
N TYR A 195 -3.98 -3.96 7.53
CA TYR A 195 -5.05 -4.90 7.22
C TYR A 195 -5.25 -5.03 5.70
N LEU A 196 -5.41 -3.90 5.00
CA LEU A 196 -5.51 -3.87 3.54
C LEU A 196 -4.26 -4.43 2.86
N ALA A 197 -3.07 -4.04 3.35
CA ALA A 197 -1.81 -4.58 2.86
C ALA A 197 -1.75 -6.11 2.98
N SER A 198 -2.19 -6.67 4.11
CA SER A 198 -2.26 -8.11 4.31
C SER A 198 -3.26 -8.79 3.36
N VAL A 199 -4.42 -8.18 3.10
CA VAL A 199 -5.37 -8.67 2.08
C VAL A 199 -4.71 -8.73 0.72
N LEU A 200 -3.96 -7.70 0.33
CA LEU A 200 -3.20 -7.68 -0.93
C LEU A 200 -2.12 -8.76 -0.96
N ILE A 201 -1.39 -8.97 0.13
CA ILE A 201 -0.36 -10.02 0.21
C ILE A 201 -0.98 -11.41 0.10
N GLU A 202 -2.13 -11.66 0.75
CA GLU A 202 -2.89 -12.89 0.59
C GLU A 202 -3.22 -13.13 -0.89
N GLU A 203 -3.72 -12.11 -1.60
CA GLU A 203 -4.01 -12.21 -3.04
C GLU A 203 -2.74 -12.47 -3.88
N LEU A 204 -1.63 -11.81 -3.58
CA LEU A 204 -0.36 -11.99 -4.27
C LEU A 204 0.23 -13.40 -4.08
N MET A 205 -0.04 -14.03 -2.93
CA MET A 205 0.37 -15.41 -2.61
C MET A 205 -0.61 -16.47 -3.11
N GLN A 206 -1.69 -16.10 -3.80
CA GLN A 206 -2.60 -17.08 -4.39
C GLN A 206 -1.91 -17.92 -5.49
N PRO A 207 -2.35 -19.17 -5.74
CA PRO A 207 -1.74 -20.05 -6.74
C PRO A 207 -1.73 -19.52 -8.17
N HIS A 208 -2.63 -18.59 -8.52
CA HIS A 208 -2.66 -17.95 -9.84
C HIS A 208 -1.74 -16.73 -9.97
N ASN A 209 -1.11 -16.28 -8.88
CA ASN A 209 -0.20 -15.14 -8.85
C ASN A 209 1.23 -15.54 -8.49
N LYS A 210 1.43 -16.37 -7.45
CA LYS A 210 2.74 -16.85 -6.98
C LYS A 210 3.80 -15.74 -6.93
N ALA A 211 3.43 -14.57 -6.41
CA ALA A 211 4.28 -13.38 -6.47
C ALA A 211 5.56 -13.55 -5.64
N CYS A 212 6.57 -12.73 -5.93
CA CYS A 212 7.79 -12.62 -5.13
C CYS A 212 7.71 -11.32 -4.32
N VAL A 213 7.42 -11.43 -3.02
CA VAL A 213 7.10 -10.27 -2.16
C VAL A 213 8.13 -10.12 -1.05
N LEU A 214 8.59 -8.90 -0.82
CA LEU A 214 9.38 -8.50 0.33
C LEU A 214 8.62 -7.41 1.11
N ILE A 215 8.53 -7.54 2.42
CA ILE A 215 7.92 -6.56 3.32
C ILE A 215 9.02 -6.01 4.22
N ILE A 216 9.16 -4.68 4.22
CA ILE A 216 10.01 -3.94 5.15
C ILE A 216 9.10 -3.42 6.26
N ASP A 217 9.27 -3.97 7.46
CA ASP A 217 8.33 -3.79 8.58
C ASP A 217 9.04 -3.11 9.78
N PRO A 218 9.06 -1.78 9.86
CA PRO A 218 9.72 -1.06 10.95
C PRO A 218 9.01 -1.18 12.30
N HIS A 219 7.79 -1.76 12.34
CA HIS A 219 6.98 -1.83 13.56
C HIS A 219 6.58 -3.25 13.98
N GLY A 220 6.88 -4.26 13.18
CA GLY A 220 6.59 -5.66 13.50
C GLY A 220 5.10 -6.04 13.37
N GLU A 221 4.34 -5.34 12.53
CA GLU A 221 2.90 -5.56 12.37
C GLU A 221 2.54 -6.84 11.57
N TYR A 222 3.51 -7.43 10.87
CA TYR A 222 3.28 -8.53 9.92
C TYR A 222 3.60 -9.92 10.50
N GLY A 223 3.80 -10.04 11.82
CA GLY A 223 4.16 -11.30 12.47
C GLY A 223 3.17 -12.46 12.25
N THR A 224 1.89 -12.18 11.96
CA THR A 224 0.86 -13.22 11.73
C THR A 224 0.73 -13.69 10.29
N ILE A 225 1.52 -13.14 9.38
CA ILE A 225 1.42 -13.50 7.95
C ILE A 225 2.02 -14.87 7.65
N ASP A 226 2.85 -15.40 8.56
CA ASP A 226 3.36 -16.77 8.54
C ASP A 226 2.25 -17.82 8.45
N GLN A 227 1.05 -17.50 8.95
CA GLN A 227 -0.13 -18.35 8.88
C GLN A 227 -0.58 -18.65 7.45
N ILE A 228 -0.18 -17.87 6.43
CA ILE A 228 -0.49 -18.17 5.01
C ILE A 228 -0.14 -19.61 4.66
N ALA A 229 1.01 -20.10 5.12
CA ALA A 229 1.46 -21.47 4.84
C ALA A 229 0.53 -22.57 5.40
N ASN A 230 -0.33 -22.22 6.36
CA ASN A 230 -1.24 -23.17 7.01
C ASN A 230 -2.60 -23.30 6.31
N PHE A 231 -2.93 -22.45 5.33
CA PHE A 231 -4.24 -22.49 4.67
C PHE A 231 -4.16 -23.17 3.29
N PRO A 232 -5.02 -24.18 3.00
CA PRO A 232 -4.98 -24.93 1.74
C PRO A 232 -5.17 -24.08 0.48
N GLN A 233 -5.94 -23.00 0.56
CA GLN A 233 -6.21 -22.08 -0.54
C GLN A 233 -4.95 -21.39 -1.11
N PHE A 234 -3.86 -21.29 -0.35
CA PHE A 234 -2.57 -20.77 -0.84
C PHE A 234 -1.66 -21.88 -1.35
N SER A 235 -2.23 -23.06 -1.62
CA SER A 235 -1.55 -24.19 -2.23
C SER A 235 -2.35 -24.66 -3.46
N ALA A 236 -1.66 -25.27 -4.43
CA ALA A 236 -2.30 -25.97 -5.54
C ALA A 236 -1.80 -27.40 -5.58
N GLU A 237 -2.72 -28.36 -5.66
CA GLU A 237 -2.40 -29.77 -5.79
C GLU A 237 -1.83 -30.07 -7.18
N ALA A 238 -0.81 -30.93 -7.24
CA ALA A 238 -0.43 -31.62 -8.47
C ALA A 238 -1.24 -32.93 -8.57
N GLU A 239 -1.38 -33.51 -9.76
CA GLU A 239 -1.77 -34.92 -9.88
C GLU A 239 -0.72 -35.80 -9.15
N GLY A 240 -0.93 -36.07 -7.85
CA GLY A 240 0.03 -36.77 -6.98
C GLY A 240 -0.12 -36.43 -5.48
N LYS A 241 0.80 -36.94 -4.64
CA LYS A 241 0.78 -36.79 -3.15
C LYS A 241 1.42 -35.49 -2.62
N ARG A 242 1.99 -34.62 -3.47
CA ARG A 242 2.61 -33.35 -3.07
C ARG A 242 1.99 -32.18 -3.84
N PRO A 243 1.73 -31.02 -3.20
CA PRO A 243 1.21 -29.86 -3.90
C PRO A 243 2.24 -29.32 -4.93
N ALA A 244 1.77 -28.96 -6.13
CA ALA A 244 2.54 -28.30 -7.18
C ALA A 244 3.03 -26.90 -6.77
N TYR A 245 2.32 -26.28 -5.81
CA TYR A 245 2.62 -24.98 -5.26
C TYR A 245 2.14 -24.90 -3.81
N SER A 246 2.93 -24.28 -2.95
CA SER A 246 2.51 -23.86 -1.61
C SER A 246 3.21 -22.54 -1.31
N ALA A 247 2.43 -21.53 -0.91
CA ALA A 247 2.97 -20.23 -0.54
C ALA A 247 3.94 -20.36 0.65
N GLN A 248 5.10 -19.73 0.51
CA GLN A 248 6.13 -19.74 1.54
C GLN A 248 6.18 -18.39 2.23
N VAL A 249 6.35 -18.40 3.55
CA VAL A 249 6.57 -17.16 4.31
C VAL A 249 7.88 -17.30 5.07
N ARG A 250 8.76 -16.32 4.90
CA ARG A 250 10.05 -16.26 5.58
C ARG A 250 10.12 -14.99 6.42
N VAL A 251 10.02 -15.13 7.73
CA VAL A 251 10.15 -14.03 8.68
C VAL A 251 11.56 -14.04 9.26
N TYR A 252 12.30 -12.96 9.04
CA TYR A 252 13.62 -12.77 9.65
C TYR A 252 13.47 -12.27 11.08
N LYS A 253 14.50 -12.46 11.91
CA LYS A 253 14.65 -11.73 13.17
C LYS A 253 15.46 -10.45 12.95
N PRO A 254 15.27 -9.39 13.75
CA PRO A 254 16.03 -8.16 13.61
C PRO A 254 17.55 -8.38 13.57
N GLU A 255 18.09 -9.30 14.38
CA GLU A 255 19.53 -9.56 14.44
C GLU A 255 20.07 -10.27 13.18
N GLN A 256 19.20 -10.86 12.36
CA GLN A 256 19.55 -11.49 11.09
C GLN A 256 19.58 -10.50 9.93
N VAL A 257 19.07 -9.27 10.12
CA VAL A 257 19.10 -8.20 9.12
C VAL A 257 20.49 -7.57 9.13
N LYS A 258 21.42 -8.18 8.38
CA LYS A 258 22.81 -7.74 8.29
C LYS A 258 23.08 -6.92 7.02
N VAL A 259 23.89 -5.88 7.18
CA VAL A 259 24.45 -5.07 6.09
C VAL A 259 25.97 -5.17 6.12
N ARG A 260 26.55 -5.67 5.03
CA ARG A 260 28.00 -5.73 4.88
C ARG A 260 28.57 -4.31 4.82
N ILE A 261 29.53 -3.97 5.68
CA ILE A 261 30.16 -2.62 5.71
C ILE A 261 30.73 -2.25 4.34
N SER A 262 31.30 -3.22 3.62
CA SER A 262 31.86 -2.99 2.29
C SER A 262 30.85 -2.58 1.22
N SER A 263 29.54 -2.73 1.47
CA SER A 263 28.46 -2.32 0.56
C SER A 263 28.03 -0.87 0.73
N LEU A 264 28.47 -0.22 1.82
CA LEU A 264 28.12 1.17 2.14
C LEU A 264 28.89 2.15 1.27
N ASP A 265 28.21 3.20 0.81
CA ASP A 265 28.77 4.33 0.09
C ASP A 265 29.09 5.53 0.99
N MET A 266 29.62 6.61 0.40
CA MET A 266 29.96 7.83 1.17
C MET A 266 28.74 8.51 1.78
N GLY A 267 27.58 8.44 1.12
CA GLY A 267 26.33 9.00 1.60
C GLY A 267 25.83 8.22 2.81
N ASP A 268 25.89 6.89 2.75
CA ASP A 268 25.58 6.02 3.89
C ASP A 268 26.50 6.33 5.07
N MET A 269 27.81 6.41 4.83
CA MET A 269 28.78 6.69 5.88
C MET A 269 28.57 8.05 6.54
N ARG A 270 28.22 9.08 5.76
CA ARG A 270 27.86 10.41 6.29
C ARG A 270 26.59 10.37 7.13
N HIS A 271 25.61 9.56 6.73
CA HIS A 271 24.36 9.41 7.46
C HIS A 271 24.54 8.62 8.77
N LEU A 272 25.35 7.57 8.74
CA LEU A 272 25.68 6.74 9.91
C LEU A 272 26.62 7.44 10.91
N LEU A 273 27.49 8.33 10.42
CA LEU A 273 28.48 9.06 11.21
C LEU A 273 28.15 10.57 11.16
N PRO A 274 27.12 11.02 11.90
CA PRO A 274 26.66 12.41 11.84
C PRO A 274 27.71 13.39 12.39
N GLU A 275 27.61 14.67 12.03
CA GLU A 275 28.44 15.75 12.59
C GLU A 275 29.95 15.61 12.34
N MET A 276 30.34 14.97 11.23
CA MET A 276 31.73 14.95 10.78
C MET A 276 32.14 16.30 10.20
N THR A 277 33.31 16.81 10.61
CA THR A 277 33.93 18.01 10.01
C THR A 277 34.34 17.76 8.56
N GLU A 278 34.48 18.83 7.75
CA GLU A 278 34.97 18.73 6.35
C GLU A 278 36.31 17.97 6.26
N LYS A 279 37.23 18.22 7.20
CA LYS A 279 38.51 17.49 7.31
C LYS A 279 38.27 15.98 7.51
N GLN A 280 37.37 15.60 8.41
CA GLN A 280 37.04 14.19 8.68
C GLN A 280 36.38 13.52 7.47
N GLN A 281 35.44 14.20 6.81
CA GLN A 281 34.79 13.68 5.61
C GLN A 281 35.77 13.44 4.46
N HIS A 282 36.70 14.38 4.24
CA HIS A 282 37.74 14.24 3.22
C HIS A 282 38.68 13.07 3.54
N LEU A 283 39.11 12.94 4.80
CA LEU A 283 39.94 11.82 5.24
C LEU A 283 39.24 10.48 5.05
N LEU A 284 37.98 10.37 5.46
CA LEU A 284 37.16 9.16 5.29
C LEU A 284 37.00 8.81 3.81
N SER A 285 36.76 9.79 2.95
CA SER A 285 36.62 9.60 1.50
C SER A 285 37.88 8.99 0.88
N ARG A 286 39.06 9.50 1.26
CA ARG A 286 40.36 8.96 0.82
C ARG A 286 40.60 7.56 1.37
N ALA A 287 40.27 7.31 2.63
CA ALA A 287 40.40 5.99 3.24
C ALA A 287 39.50 4.95 2.57
N LEU A 288 38.25 5.30 2.27
CA LEU A 288 37.31 4.42 1.57
C LEU A 288 37.76 4.09 0.14
N ARG A 289 38.36 5.06 -0.57
CA ARG A 289 38.99 4.79 -1.86
C ARG A 289 40.16 3.81 -1.71
N LYS A 290 41.06 4.05 -0.75
CA LYS A 290 42.24 3.21 -0.50
C LYS A 290 41.86 1.77 -0.11
N VAL A 291 40.88 1.58 0.79
CA VAL A 291 40.46 0.23 1.20
C VAL A 291 39.80 -0.52 0.03
N ARG A 292 38.99 0.15 -0.79
CA ARG A 292 38.38 -0.46 -1.99
C ARG A 292 39.41 -0.81 -3.07
N GLU A 293 40.49 -0.03 -3.19
CA GLU A 293 41.59 -0.33 -4.10
C GLU A 293 42.41 -1.54 -3.63
N LEU A 294 42.64 -1.67 -2.32
CA LEU A 294 43.37 -2.80 -1.74
C LEU A 294 42.55 -4.09 -1.69
N LYS A 295 41.24 -3.99 -1.43
CA LYS A 295 40.31 -5.11 -1.23
C LYS A 295 39.29 -5.22 -2.37
N ARG A 296 39.75 -5.10 -3.63
CA ARG A 296 38.85 -5.06 -4.83
C ARG A 296 37.89 -6.24 -4.96
N SER A 297 38.33 -7.43 -4.54
CA SER A 297 37.59 -8.68 -4.75
C SER A 297 37.19 -9.39 -3.46
N THR A 298 37.46 -8.77 -2.31
CA THR A 298 37.19 -9.36 -0.99
C THR A 298 36.42 -8.37 -0.13
N PRO A 299 35.46 -8.81 0.69
CA PRO A 299 34.87 -7.99 1.73
C PRO A 299 35.94 -7.30 2.59
N TRP A 300 35.61 -6.13 3.11
CA TRP A 300 36.43 -5.39 4.06
C TRP A 300 35.55 -4.90 5.21
N GLY A 301 36.13 -4.88 6.40
CA GLY A 301 35.45 -4.59 7.65
C GLY A 301 35.83 -3.27 8.30
N ALA A 302 35.35 -3.06 9.53
CA ALA A 302 35.67 -1.87 10.31
C ALA A 302 37.18 -1.72 10.57
N GLU A 303 37.89 -2.81 10.87
CA GLU A 303 39.34 -2.80 11.10
C GLU A 303 40.14 -2.40 9.86
N ASP A 304 39.76 -2.92 8.68
CA ASP A 304 40.40 -2.55 7.41
C ASP A 304 40.23 -1.05 7.13
N LEU A 305 39.05 -0.50 7.43
CA LEU A 305 38.79 0.94 7.29
C LEU A 305 39.60 1.78 8.28
N LYS A 306 39.68 1.36 9.56
CA LYS A 306 40.53 2.01 10.58
C LYS A 306 42.01 2.00 10.15
N ALA A 307 42.50 0.89 9.61
CA ALA A 307 43.85 0.79 9.08
C ALA A 307 44.07 1.73 7.88
N ALA A 308 43.11 1.82 6.95
CA ALA A 308 43.18 2.72 5.81
C ALA A 308 43.22 4.20 6.23
N ILE A 309 42.45 4.61 7.25
CA ILE A 309 42.46 5.98 7.79
C ILE A 309 43.85 6.34 8.32
N ARG A 310 44.44 5.47 9.17
CA ARG A 310 45.80 5.67 9.71
C ARG A 310 46.84 5.75 8.60
N ALA A 311 46.70 4.93 7.56
CA ALA A 311 47.64 4.90 6.44
C ALA A 311 47.52 6.14 5.53
N VAL A 312 46.33 6.71 5.36
CA VAL A 312 46.12 7.94 4.56
C VAL A 312 46.64 9.17 5.29
N SER A 313 46.48 9.24 6.62
CA SER A 313 46.99 10.35 7.43
C SER A 313 48.52 10.36 7.46
N LYS A 314 49.19 9.21 7.62
CA LYS A 314 50.67 9.13 7.59
C LYS A 314 51.28 9.61 6.27
N GLN A 315 50.64 9.34 5.13
CA GLN A 315 51.10 9.79 3.81
C GLN A 315 51.04 11.31 3.62
N LYS A 316 50.32 12.05 4.48
CA LYS A 316 50.20 13.51 4.40
C LYS A 316 51.24 14.23 5.28
N GLY A 317 51.81 13.54 6.27
CA GLY A 317 52.77 14.09 7.22
C GLY A 317 54.21 14.23 6.69
N ASP A 318 54.49 13.77 5.47
CA ASP A 318 55.84 13.82 4.88
C ASP A 318 56.11 15.10 4.04
N GLU A 319 55.10 15.96 3.78
CA GLU A 319 55.30 17.14 2.92
C GLU A 319 55.01 18.52 3.56
N ASP A 320 54.21 18.65 4.63
CA ASP A 320 54.04 19.94 5.33
C ASP A 320 53.61 19.74 6.80
N SER A 321 54.26 20.46 7.73
CA SER A 321 54.11 20.35 9.18
C SER A 321 52.70 20.68 9.71
N GLU A 322 52.07 19.74 10.45
CA GLU A 322 51.26 19.95 11.68
C GLU A 322 50.83 18.58 12.30
N GLY A 323 51.76 17.86 12.92
CA GLY A 323 51.55 16.47 13.38
C GLY A 323 50.54 16.25 14.53
N ALA A 324 49.99 17.31 15.13
CA ALA A 324 49.06 17.20 16.27
C ALA A 324 47.57 17.22 15.86
N ASP A 325 47.19 17.98 14.83
CA ASP A 325 45.78 18.16 14.42
C ASP A 325 45.25 16.98 13.57
N ASP A 326 46.15 16.32 12.82
CA ASP A 326 45.79 15.09 12.08
C ASP A 326 45.61 13.88 13.02
N SER A 327 46.34 13.84 14.13
CA SER A 327 46.21 12.76 15.14
C SER A 327 44.86 12.82 15.87
N SER A 328 44.41 14.01 16.26
CA SER A 328 43.10 14.21 16.89
C SER A 328 41.96 13.85 15.92
N THR A 329 42.09 14.23 14.65
CA THR A 329 41.12 13.93 13.59
C THR A 329 41.02 12.42 13.32
N VAL A 330 42.16 11.73 13.23
CA VAL A 330 42.22 10.27 13.06
C VAL A 330 41.62 9.54 14.25
N HIS A 331 41.95 9.94 15.48
CA HIS A 331 41.39 9.35 16.69
C HIS A 331 39.87 9.54 16.75
N ALA A 332 39.37 10.74 16.50
CA ALA A 332 37.94 11.02 16.50
C ALA A 332 37.18 10.17 15.46
N LEU A 333 37.70 10.06 14.24
CA LEU A 333 37.07 9.26 13.18
C LEU A 333 37.13 7.75 13.48
N THR A 334 38.26 7.27 14.01
CA THR A 334 38.44 5.87 14.42
C THR A 334 37.47 5.48 15.52
N TRP A 335 37.34 6.34 16.54
CA TRP A 335 36.38 6.15 17.64
C TRP A 335 34.93 6.11 17.13
N ARG A 336 34.57 7.02 16.21
CA ARG A 336 33.23 7.04 15.59
C ARG A 336 32.93 5.74 14.83
N ILE A 337 33.89 5.20 14.08
CA ILE A 337 33.74 3.93 13.35
C ILE A 337 33.57 2.77 14.33
N GLU A 338 34.37 2.75 15.39
CA GLU A 338 34.31 1.70 16.40
C GLU A 338 32.94 1.68 17.10
N GLN A 339 32.50 2.82 17.63
CA GLN A 339 31.19 2.97 18.25
C GLN A 339 30.04 2.62 17.32
N ARG A 340 30.18 2.89 16.00
CA ARG A 340 29.09 2.68 15.05
C ARG A 340 28.99 1.25 14.53
N PHE A 341 30.13 0.61 14.26
CA PHE A 341 30.17 -0.66 13.54
C PHE A 341 30.58 -1.86 14.40
N VAL A 342 31.20 -1.65 15.57
CA VAL A 342 31.59 -2.75 16.46
C VAL A 342 30.51 -3.04 17.49
N ASP A 343 29.86 -2.00 18.03
CA ASP A 343 28.84 -2.13 19.08
C ASP A 343 27.41 -2.37 18.54
N ASN A 344 27.25 -2.49 17.22
CA ASN A 344 25.97 -2.60 16.53
C ASN A 344 25.84 -3.92 15.77
N PHE A 345 24.74 -4.64 15.98
CA PHE A 345 24.52 -5.93 15.30
C PHE A 345 24.13 -5.78 13.83
N THR A 346 23.68 -4.61 13.36
CA THR A 346 23.16 -4.43 11.99
C THR A 346 24.27 -4.49 10.94
N PHE A 347 25.47 -3.99 11.27
CA PHE A 347 26.58 -3.91 10.33
C PHE A 347 27.59 -5.03 10.59
N ASP A 348 27.96 -5.74 9.53
CA ASP A 348 28.84 -6.91 9.61
C ASP A 348 29.98 -6.79 8.60
N ASP A 349 31.14 -7.35 8.92
CA ASP A 349 32.30 -7.32 8.04
C ASP A 349 32.12 -8.22 6.80
N ILE A 350 31.32 -9.29 6.91
CA ILE A 350 31.20 -10.34 5.89
C ILE A 350 29.73 -10.60 5.52
N GLN A 351 28.84 -10.69 6.50
CA GLN A 351 27.47 -11.12 6.29
C GLN A 351 26.58 -10.03 5.69
N HIS A 352 25.62 -10.46 4.86
CA HIS A 352 24.53 -9.62 4.38
C HIS A 352 23.34 -10.47 3.95
N LEU A 353 22.18 -9.85 3.77
CA LEU A 353 21.01 -10.49 3.18
C LEU A 353 21.26 -10.87 1.71
N ASP A 354 21.18 -12.16 1.38
CA ASP A 354 21.33 -12.64 0.01
C ASP A 354 20.04 -12.48 -0.79
N LEU A 355 20.13 -11.82 -1.95
CA LEU A 355 18.94 -11.48 -2.74
C LEU A 355 18.13 -12.71 -3.18
N PRO A 356 18.74 -13.81 -3.69
CA PRO A 356 17.99 -15.01 -4.07
C PRO A 356 17.34 -15.75 -2.89
N GLU A 357 17.78 -15.47 -1.66
CA GLU A 357 17.20 -16.05 -0.45
C GLU A 357 15.95 -15.29 0.03
N ILE A 358 15.95 -13.98 -0.12
CA ILE A 358 14.83 -13.11 0.28
C ILE A 358 13.81 -12.89 -0.84
N PHE A 359 14.19 -13.13 -2.10
CA PHE A 359 13.30 -13.00 -3.26
C PHE A 359 13.14 -14.34 -3.95
N GLN A 360 11.98 -14.99 -3.80
CA GLN A 360 11.61 -16.20 -4.55
C GLN A 360 10.14 -16.12 -5.00
N PRO A 361 9.80 -16.54 -6.23
CA PRO A 361 8.41 -16.63 -6.65
C PRO A 361 7.62 -17.56 -5.73
N GLY A 362 6.47 -17.09 -5.26
CA GLY A 362 5.65 -17.81 -4.30
C GLY A 362 6.06 -17.61 -2.85
N GLN A 363 7.04 -16.75 -2.57
CA GLN A 363 7.52 -16.42 -1.23
C GLN A 363 7.15 -14.99 -0.85
N CYS A 364 6.67 -14.84 0.38
CA CYS A 364 6.57 -13.57 1.09
C CYS A 364 7.66 -13.51 2.18
N THR A 365 8.62 -12.61 2.02
CA THR A 365 9.68 -12.38 3.01
C THR A 365 9.34 -11.17 3.86
N VAL A 366 9.46 -11.27 5.18
CA VAL A 366 9.27 -10.17 6.12
C VAL A 366 10.60 -9.83 6.78
N LEU A 367 10.99 -8.56 6.67
CA LEU A 367 12.16 -7.98 7.34
C LEU A 367 11.68 -7.03 8.46
N PRO A 368 11.53 -7.53 9.70
CA PRO A 368 11.22 -6.68 10.82
C PRO A 368 12.45 -5.83 11.19
N LEU A 369 12.24 -4.52 11.34
CA LEU A 369 13.26 -3.56 11.75
C LEU A 369 12.95 -2.87 13.09
N ASN A 370 11.97 -3.39 13.84
CA ASN A 370 11.44 -2.79 15.06
C ASN A 370 12.47 -2.64 16.21
N GLU A 371 13.59 -3.37 16.16
CA GLU A 371 14.71 -3.27 17.13
C GLU A 371 15.94 -2.56 16.54
N ILE A 372 15.81 -1.98 15.36
CA ILE A 372 16.87 -1.27 14.64
C ILE A 372 16.56 0.23 14.68
N ASP A 373 17.54 1.06 15.02
CA ASP A 373 17.40 2.52 15.05
C ASP A 373 17.02 3.10 13.68
N GLU A 374 16.20 4.16 13.65
CA GLU A 374 15.65 4.72 12.40
C GLU A 374 16.70 5.04 11.33
N ARG A 375 17.85 5.61 11.72
CA ARG A 375 18.96 5.90 10.77
C ARG A 375 19.54 4.63 10.16
N ASP A 376 19.61 3.56 10.94
CA ASP A 376 20.10 2.25 10.51
C ASP A 376 19.07 1.61 9.58
N GLN A 377 17.77 1.70 9.91
CA GLN A 377 16.69 1.27 9.04
C GLN A 377 16.82 1.93 7.66
N GLN A 378 17.02 3.26 7.61
CA GLN A 378 17.17 4.00 6.36
C GLN A 378 18.36 3.48 5.53
N VAL A 379 19.49 3.17 6.16
CA VAL A 379 20.68 2.64 5.46
C VAL A 379 20.49 1.18 5.01
N VAL A 380 19.83 0.35 5.82
CA VAL A 380 19.46 -1.03 5.47
C VAL A 380 18.59 -1.02 4.21
N VAL A 381 17.53 -0.21 4.21
CA VAL A 381 16.62 -0.08 3.07
C VAL A 381 17.34 0.49 1.85
N ALA A 382 18.11 1.57 2.02
CA ALA A 382 18.87 2.18 0.92
C ALA A 382 19.82 1.18 0.24
N THR A 383 20.57 0.43 1.06
CA THR A 383 21.55 -0.55 0.57
C THR A 383 20.86 -1.74 -0.10
N LEU A 384 19.76 -2.21 0.48
CA LEU A 384 18.97 -3.29 -0.10
C LEU A 384 18.39 -2.88 -1.47
N LEU A 385 17.78 -1.69 -1.57
CA LEU A 385 17.22 -1.18 -2.82
C LEU A 385 18.30 -0.94 -3.88
N ARG A 386 19.48 -0.41 -3.52
CA ARG A 386 20.62 -0.27 -4.45
C ARG A 386 21.07 -1.61 -5.00
N ARG A 387 21.24 -2.61 -4.11
CA ARG A 387 21.64 -3.97 -4.50
C ARG A 387 20.58 -4.63 -5.39
N LEU A 388 19.31 -4.53 -5.01
CA LEU A 388 18.18 -5.05 -5.79
C LEU A 388 18.12 -4.41 -7.18
N ASN A 389 18.17 -3.07 -7.25
CA ASN A 389 18.11 -2.33 -8.52
C ASN A 389 19.23 -2.75 -9.46
N LYS A 390 20.46 -2.84 -8.94
CA LYS A 390 21.62 -3.30 -9.71
C LYS A 390 21.46 -4.76 -10.17
N ALA A 391 21.06 -5.66 -9.28
CA ALA A 391 20.90 -7.08 -9.59
C ALA A 391 19.86 -7.33 -10.70
N ARG A 392 18.70 -6.66 -10.61
CA ARG A 392 17.66 -6.75 -11.66
C ARG A 392 18.12 -6.11 -12.97
N MET A 393 18.75 -4.93 -12.92
CA MET A 393 19.28 -4.29 -14.13
C MET A 393 20.34 -5.15 -14.83
N ASP A 394 21.27 -5.75 -14.09
CA ASP A 394 22.33 -6.58 -14.66
C ASP A 394 21.80 -7.94 -15.14
N THR A 395 20.78 -8.50 -14.47
CA THR A 395 20.09 -9.71 -14.93
C THR A 395 19.31 -9.48 -16.22
N GLU A 396 18.50 -8.42 -16.31
CA GLU A 396 17.71 -8.07 -17.51
C GLU A 396 18.60 -7.71 -18.70
N ARG A 397 19.79 -7.17 -18.45
CA ARG A 397 20.79 -6.89 -19.49
C ARG A 397 21.67 -8.10 -19.86
N GLY A 398 21.44 -9.26 -19.24
CA GLY A 398 22.19 -10.49 -19.51
C GLY A 398 23.66 -10.45 -19.09
N LYS A 399 24.03 -9.59 -18.14
CA LYS A 399 25.41 -9.54 -17.60
C LYS A 399 25.68 -10.59 -16.53
N VAL A 400 24.61 -11.09 -15.90
CA VAL A 400 24.66 -12.08 -14.82
C VAL A 400 23.66 -13.19 -15.14
N HIS A 401 24.07 -14.44 -14.94
CA HIS A 401 23.25 -15.63 -15.19
C HIS A 401 23.14 -16.57 -13.98
N SER A 402 23.89 -16.31 -12.91
CA SER A 402 23.87 -17.09 -11.66
C SER A 402 24.53 -16.31 -10.51
N GLY A 403 24.40 -16.81 -9.28
CA GLY A 403 25.01 -16.23 -8.07
C GLY A 403 24.12 -15.25 -7.31
N GLU A 404 24.68 -14.61 -6.28
CA GLU A 404 23.97 -13.75 -5.32
C GLU A 404 23.30 -12.51 -5.92
N SER A 405 23.71 -12.11 -7.14
CA SER A 405 23.15 -10.94 -7.86
C SER A 405 22.23 -11.32 -9.01
N TYR A 406 21.93 -12.61 -9.20
CA TYR A 406 21.03 -13.08 -10.25
C TYR A 406 19.60 -13.15 -9.74
N LEU A 407 18.71 -12.34 -10.33
CA LEU A 407 17.29 -12.32 -10.03
C LEU A 407 16.49 -12.33 -11.34
N PRO A 408 16.04 -13.50 -11.85
CA PRO A 408 15.42 -13.61 -13.18
C PRO A 408 13.91 -13.33 -13.22
N TYR A 409 13.33 -12.83 -12.14
CA TYR A 409 11.89 -12.58 -12.03
C TYR A 409 11.61 -11.17 -11.46
N PRO A 410 10.42 -10.60 -11.76
CA PRO A 410 9.96 -9.40 -11.12
C PRO A 410 9.79 -9.58 -9.61
N VAL A 411 9.98 -8.50 -8.86
CA VAL A 411 9.82 -8.49 -7.40
C VAL A 411 8.90 -7.36 -6.99
N PHE A 412 8.21 -7.53 -5.86
CA PHE A 412 7.40 -6.48 -5.25
C PHE A 412 7.91 -6.21 -3.83
N VAL A 413 8.31 -4.97 -3.55
CA VAL A 413 8.81 -4.53 -2.24
C VAL A 413 7.76 -3.62 -1.60
N LEU A 414 7.21 -4.04 -0.47
CA LEU A 414 6.28 -3.25 0.33
C LEU A 414 7.05 -2.57 1.48
N ILE A 415 6.94 -1.25 1.58
CA ILE A 415 7.62 -0.44 2.59
C ILE A 415 6.57 0.17 3.51
N GLU A 416 6.52 -0.30 4.74
CA GLU A 416 5.71 0.31 5.81
C GLU A 416 6.33 1.61 6.32
N GLU A 417 5.47 2.51 6.81
CA GLU A 417 5.83 3.86 7.25
C GLU A 417 6.81 4.57 6.29
N ALA A 418 6.51 4.53 4.99
CA ALA A 418 7.35 5.04 3.91
C ALA A 418 7.89 6.48 4.13
N HIS A 419 7.17 7.30 4.91
CA HIS A 419 7.60 8.64 5.29
C HIS A 419 8.90 8.67 6.13
N HIS A 420 9.30 7.57 6.77
CA HIS A 420 10.61 7.44 7.42
C HIS A 420 11.75 7.27 6.40
N PHE A 421 11.45 6.72 5.22
CA PHE A 421 12.45 6.40 4.19
C PHE A 421 12.51 7.45 3.07
N ALA A 422 11.45 8.25 2.90
CA ALA A 422 11.42 9.40 2.01
C ALA A 422 10.56 10.53 2.61
N PRO A 423 11.05 11.23 3.64
CA PRO A 423 10.31 12.30 4.29
C PRO A 423 10.16 13.52 3.38
N GLY A 424 9.03 14.23 3.51
CA GLY A 424 8.80 15.51 2.85
C GLY A 424 9.64 16.62 3.49
N GLY A 425 10.40 17.36 2.68
CA GLY A 425 11.20 18.50 3.12
C GLY A 425 12.57 18.16 3.72
N ALA A 426 12.95 16.89 3.78
CA ALA A 426 14.29 16.46 4.14
C ALA A 426 14.73 15.30 3.23
N GLU A 427 15.99 15.27 2.84
CA GLU A 427 16.53 14.15 2.08
C GLU A 427 17.29 13.22 3.03
N VAL A 428 16.85 11.97 3.12
CA VAL A 428 17.57 10.91 3.82
C VAL A 428 18.25 9.99 2.82
N VAL A 429 19.14 9.14 3.32
CA VAL A 429 19.95 8.25 2.48
C VAL A 429 19.14 7.35 1.55
N SER A 430 17.95 6.90 1.98
CA SER A 430 17.04 6.08 1.18
C SER A 430 16.21 6.86 0.15
N THR A 431 16.05 8.18 0.29
CA THR A 431 15.17 8.98 -0.58
C THR A 431 15.62 8.90 -2.04
N SER A 432 16.92 9.10 -2.30
CA SER A 432 17.46 9.17 -3.67
C SER A 432 17.30 7.85 -4.44
N ILE A 433 17.66 6.73 -3.82
CA ILE A 433 17.49 5.40 -4.42
C ILE A 433 16.02 5.02 -4.56
N LEU A 434 15.16 5.40 -3.61
CA LEU A 434 13.73 5.13 -3.72
C LEU A 434 13.13 5.88 -4.92
N LYS A 435 13.45 7.18 -5.09
CA LYS A 435 13.05 7.96 -6.27
C LYS A 435 13.54 7.31 -7.56
N GLN A 436 14.80 6.86 -7.59
CA GLN A 436 15.35 6.17 -8.76
C GLN A 436 14.59 4.87 -9.07
N VAL A 437 14.32 4.03 -8.07
CA VAL A 437 13.58 2.78 -8.26
C VAL A 437 12.14 3.04 -8.71
N LEU A 438 11.47 4.08 -8.21
CA LEU A 438 10.12 4.45 -8.65
C LEU A 438 10.10 5.01 -10.07
N ALA A 439 11.15 5.70 -10.52
CA ALA A 439 11.22 6.25 -11.87
C ALA A 439 11.64 5.19 -12.93
N GLU A 440 12.56 4.29 -12.57
CA GLU A 440 13.21 3.38 -13.53
C GLU A 440 12.91 1.90 -13.29
N GLY A 441 12.53 1.52 -12.07
CA GLY A 441 12.39 0.13 -11.62
C GLY A 441 11.37 -0.68 -12.42
N ARG A 442 10.33 -0.02 -12.95
CA ARG A 442 9.37 -0.62 -13.88
C ARG A 442 10.05 -1.35 -15.05
N LYS A 443 11.09 -0.76 -15.63
CA LYS A 443 11.83 -1.34 -16.79
C LYS A 443 12.55 -2.63 -16.42
N PHE A 444 12.85 -2.80 -15.14
CA PHE A 444 13.59 -3.93 -14.59
C PHE A 444 12.71 -4.82 -13.70
N GLY A 445 11.38 -4.70 -13.77
CA GLY A 445 10.45 -5.53 -13.01
C GLY A 445 10.56 -5.36 -11.48
N ILE A 446 10.89 -4.17 -10.99
CA ILE A 446 10.85 -3.85 -9.57
C ILE A 446 9.60 -3.03 -9.29
N GLY A 447 8.65 -3.64 -8.59
CA GLY A 447 7.48 -2.97 -8.04
C GLY A 447 7.73 -2.53 -6.61
N VAL A 448 7.18 -1.38 -6.24
CA VAL A 448 7.26 -0.84 -4.89
C VAL A 448 5.86 -0.47 -4.42
N GLY A 449 5.48 -0.96 -3.24
CA GLY A 449 4.31 -0.54 -2.50
C GLY A 449 4.73 0.35 -1.35
N LEU A 450 4.20 1.56 -1.24
CA LEU A 450 4.47 2.47 -0.14
C LEU A 450 3.27 2.54 0.79
N ILE A 451 3.45 2.32 2.08
CA ILE A 451 2.39 2.48 3.07
C ILE A 451 2.78 3.63 3.98
N SER A 452 1.90 4.62 4.13
CA SER A 452 2.15 5.73 5.05
C SER A 452 0.88 6.18 5.74
N GLN A 453 0.98 6.43 7.05
CA GLN A 453 -0.10 7.03 7.81
C GLN A 453 -0.11 8.57 7.78
N ARG A 454 0.92 9.19 7.18
CA ARG A 454 1.13 10.64 7.12
C ARG A 454 1.51 11.04 5.69
N PRO A 455 0.55 11.17 4.77
CA PRO A 455 0.85 11.54 3.39
C PRO A 455 1.51 12.91 3.27
N GLY A 456 1.14 13.89 4.11
CA GLY A 456 1.78 15.21 4.09
C GLY A 456 3.25 15.21 4.55
N LYS A 457 3.72 14.12 5.18
CA LYS A 457 5.13 13.93 5.56
C LYS A 457 5.90 13.03 4.60
N LEU A 458 5.27 12.51 3.55
CA LEU A 458 5.93 11.73 2.50
C LEU A 458 6.37 12.68 1.38
N ASP A 459 7.51 12.40 0.77
CA ASP A 459 7.97 13.12 -0.42
C ASP A 459 6.93 13.05 -1.55
N ALA A 460 6.58 14.21 -2.12
CA ALA A 460 5.52 14.32 -3.12
C ALA A 460 5.89 13.68 -4.47
N ASP A 461 7.18 13.67 -4.85
CA ASP A 461 7.63 13.00 -6.07
C ASP A 461 7.49 11.48 -5.90
N VAL A 462 7.88 10.97 -4.73
CA VAL A 462 7.74 9.55 -4.37
C VAL A 462 6.27 9.10 -4.42
N LEU A 463 5.35 9.90 -3.86
CA LEU A 463 3.93 9.59 -3.88
C LEU A 463 3.32 9.68 -5.29
N SER A 464 3.70 10.68 -6.09
CA SER A 464 3.15 10.88 -7.44
C SER A 464 3.62 9.82 -8.46
N GLN A 465 4.79 9.20 -8.25
CA GLN A 465 5.23 8.06 -9.07
C GLN A 465 4.41 6.78 -8.83
N CYS A 466 3.65 6.69 -7.74
CA CYS A 466 2.79 5.54 -7.48
C CYS A 466 1.50 5.64 -8.29
N GLN A 467 1.38 4.88 -9.38
CA GLN A 467 0.22 4.99 -10.26
C GLN A 467 -1.00 4.23 -9.77
N THR A 468 -0.88 3.33 -8.78
CA THR A 468 -2.03 2.73 -8.10
C THR A 468 -2.15 3.29 -6.70
N GLN A 469 -3.32 3.81 -6.34
CA GLN A 469 -3.54 4.53 -5.10
C GLN A 469 -4.69 3.88 -4.32
N CYS A 470 -4.43 3.52 -3.07
CA CYS A 470 -5.39 2.98 -2.12
C CYS A 470 -5.49 3.96 -0.94
N ILE A 471 -6.51 4.82 -0.96
CA ILE A 471 -6.66 5.91 -0.01
C ILE A 471 -7.79 5.56 0.95
N MET A 472 -7.46 5.33 2.22
CA MET A 472 -8.41 5.06 3.29
C MET A 472 -8.83 6.36 3.97
N ARG A 473 -9.55 6.25 5.09
CA ARG A 473 -10.00 7.41 5.86
C ARG A 473 -8.84 8.34 6.23
N ILE A 474 -8.98 9.63 5.89
CA ILE A 474 -8.09 10.72 6.30
C ILE A 474 -8.93 11.85 6.88
N VAL A 475 -8.68 12.20 8.14
CA VAL A 475 -9.46 13.24 8.84
C VAL A 475 -8.75 14.59 8.81
N ASN A 476 -7.42 14.61 8.84
CA ASN A 476 -6.65 15.85 8.86
C ASN A 476 -6.75 16.59 7.51
N GLU A 477 -7.11 17.87 7.53
CA GLU A 477 -7.28 18.68 6.31
C GLU A 477 -5.97 18.93 5.54
N ILE A 478 -4.84 19.04 6.24
CA ILE A 478 -3.53 19.24 5.61
C ILE A 478 -3.17 17.98 4.82
N ASP A 479 -3.34 16.81 5.43
CA ASP A 479 -3.11 15.52 4.76
C ASP A 479 -4.07 15.32 3.57
N GLN A 480 -5.35 15.70 3.69
CA GLN A 480 -6.30 15.65 2.57
C GLN A 480 -5.85 16.53 1.39
N LYS A 481 -5.40 17.76 1.67
CA LYS A 481 -4.88 18.68 0.64
C LYS A 481 -3.60 18.14 0.00
N SER A 482 -2.69 17.57 0.79
CA SER A 482 -1.47 16.94 0.28
C SER A 482 -1.78 15.76 -0.65
N VAL A 483 -2.72 14.89 -0.26
CA VAL A 483 -3.20 13.77 -1.09
C VAL A 483 -3.84 14.27 -2.38
N ALA A 484 -4.73 15.28 -2.29
CA ALA A 484 -5.39 15.85 -3.45
C ALA A 484 -4.41 16.55 -4.42
N ALA A 485 -3.29 17.06 -3.93
CA ALA A 485 -2.25 17.69 -4.74
C ALA A 485 -1.29 16.67 -5.38
N ALA A 486 -1.01 15.56 -4.68
CA ALA A 486 -0.02 14.58 -5.12
C ALA A 486 -0.59 13.46 -6.01
N ILE A 487 -1.91 13.19 -5.93
CA ILE A 487 -2.54 12.08 -6.63
C ILE A 487 -3.28 12.56 -7.87
N GLU A 488 -2.79 12.13 -9.02
CA GLU A 488 -3.45 12.31 -10.31
C GLU A 488 -4.51 11.22 -10.53
N GLY A 489 -5.63 11.58 -11.16
CA GLY A 489 -6.63 10.62 -11.63
C GLY A 489 -7.69 10.18 -10.61
N VAL A 490 -7.66 10.67 -9.37
CA VAL A 490 -8.82 10.57 -8.45
C VAL A 490 -9.69 11.81 -8.63
N GLY A 491 -10.98 11.61 -8.89
CA GLY A 491 -11.94 12.72 -8.93
C GLY A 491 -12.03 13.43 -7.57
N ARG A 492 -12.02 14.77 -7.56
CA ARG A 492 -12.14 15.58 -6.33
C ARG A 492 -13.34 15.17 -5.48
N ASP A 493 -14.39 14.86 -6.20
CA ASP A 493 -15.68 14.41 -5.71
C ASP A 493 -15.59 13.09 -4.89
N LEU A 494 -14.61 12.21 -5.15
CA LEU A 494 -14.28 11.08 -4.29
C LEU A 494 -13.44 11.48 -3.09
N LEU A 495 -12.46 12.38 -3.28
CA LEU A 495 -11.58 12.83 -2.21
C LEU A 495 -12.36 13.57 -1.12
N ASP A 496 -13.44 14.26 -1.47
CA ASP A 496 -14.36 14.90 -0.51
C ASP A 496 -15.00 13.89 0.46
N ASN A 497 -15.02 12.59 0.11
CA ASN A 497 -15.55 11.53 0.98
C ASN A 497 -14.50 10.97 1.97
N LEU A 498 -13.22 11.36 1.88
CA LEU A 498 -12.15 10.83 2.73
C LEU A 498 -12.44 10.87 4.24
N PRO A 499 -13.02 11.95 4.80
CA PRO A 499 -13.34 12.02 6.23
C PRO A 499 -14.46 11.06 6.66
N ALA A 500 -15.37 10.77 5.73
CA ALA A 500 -16.58 9.97 5.94
C ALA A 500 -16.35 8.46 5.79
N LEU A 501 -15.22 8.04 5.19
CA LEU A 501 -14.87 6.63 5.08
C LEU A 501 -14.79 5.97 6.47
N SER A 502 -15.43 4.81 6.59
CA SER A 502 -15.34 3.96 7.79
C SER A 502 -14.11 3.06 7.75
N LYS A 503 -13.75 2.46 8.89
CA LYS A 503 -12.69 1.43 8.96
C LYS A 503 -13.01 0.29 7.97
N GLY A 504 -12.01 -0.13 7.19
CA GLY A 504 -12.18 -1.15 6.16
C GLY A 504 -12.83 -0.66 4.86
N GLN A 505 -13.01 0.65 4.67
CA GLN A 505 -13.35 1.25 3.39
C GLN A 505 -12.13 1.93 2.77
N VAL A 506 -12.00 1.84 1.45
CA VAL A 506 -10.86 2.38 0.71
C VAL A 506 -11.30 2.92 -0.65
N ILE A 507 -10.79 4.08 -1.05
CA ILE A 507 -10.84 4.56 -2.42
C ILE A 507 -9.67 3.93 -3.17
N ILE A 508 -9.97 3.21 -4.25
CA ILE A 508 -8.96 2.60 -5.11
C ILE A 508 -9.00 3.32 -6.45
N ALA A 509 -7.83 3.77 -6.90
CA ALA A 509 -7.70 4.49 -8.16
C ALA A 509 -6.38 4.19 -8.86
N GLY A 510 -6.32 4.63 -10.12
CA GLY A 510 -5.11 4.56 -10.94
C GLY A 510 -4.99 3.26 -11.74
N ALA A 511 -3.76 2.87 -12.05
CA ALA A 511 -3.48 1.90 -13.12
C ALA A 511 -4.02 0.49 -12.89
N ALA A 512 -4.27 0.07 -11.64
CA ALA A 512 -4.76 -1.28 -11.35
C ALA A 512 -6.27 -1.48 -11.55
N VAL A 513 -7.04 -0.40 -11.74
CA VAL A 513 -8.50 -0.39 -11.97
C VAL A 513 -8.83 0.40 -13.25
N ASN A 514 -10.04 0.24 -13.79
CA ASN A 514 -10.45 1.04 -14.95
C ASN A 514 -10.89 2.45 -14.57
N THR A 515 -11.36 2.61 -13.33
CA THR A 515 -11.88 3.87 -12.84
C THR A 515 -11.83 3.92 -11.31
N PRO A 516 -11.71 5.11 -10.69
CA PRO A 516 -11.74 5.25 -9.24
C PRO A 516 -13.04 4.74 -8.61
N VAL A 517 -12.92 3.86 -7.61
CA VAL A 517 -14.06 3.22 -6.91
C VAL A 517 -13.89 3.29 -5.39
N ILE A 518 -15.01 3.30 -4.66
CA ILE A 518 -15.00 3.09 -3.21
C ILE A 518 -15.29 1.62 -2.94
N CYS A 519 -14.33 0.94 -2.31
CA CYS A 519 -14.35 -0.48 -2.03
C CYS A 519 -14.52 -0.73 -0.52
N ARG A 520 -15.35 -1.70 -0.17
CA ARG A 520 -15.36 -2.35 1.14
C ARG A 520 -14.35 -3.49 1.10
N VAL A 521 -13.27 -3.37 1.87
CA VAL A 521 -12.21 -4.39 1.95
C VAL A 521 -12.80 -5.69 2.48
N ARG A 522 -12.47 -6.82 1.84
CA ARG A 522 -12.93 -8.14 2.29
C ARG A 522 -12.33 -8.54 3.63
N GLN A 523 -12.90 -9.56 4.25
CA GLN A 523 -12.28 -10.16 5.42
C GLN A 523 -10.96 -10.84 5.03
N ARG A 524 -9.94 -10.68 5.87
CA ARG A 524 -8.67 -11.42 5.79
C ARG A 524 -8.90 -12.90 6.07
N ILE A 525 -8.09 -13.74 5.45
CA ILE A 525 -8.02 -15.17 5.78
C ILE A 525 -7.11 -15.40 6.98
N THR A 526 -5.96 -14.73 7.01
CA THR A 526 -5.00 -14.78 8.11
C THR A 526 -5.48 -13.94 9.30
N LYS A 527 -5.13 -14.36 10.53
CA LYS A 527 -5.47 -13.57 11.73
C LYS A 527 -4.75 -12.23 11.74
N HIS A 528 -5.40 -11.21 12.28
CA HIS A 528 -4.81 -9.89 12.43
C HIS A 528 -3.89 -9.84 13.67
N GLY A 529 -2.61 -9.52 13.47
CA GLY A 529 -1.62 -9.42 14.57
C GLY A 529 -1.59 -8.06 15.28
N GLY A 530 -2.20 -7.03 14.69
CA GLY A 530 -2.11 -5.64 15.14
C GLY A 530 -3.24 -5.16 16.05
N GLU A 531 -4.00 -6.06 16.68
CA GLU A 531 -5.01 -5.61 17.65
C GLU A 531 -4.33 -4.92 18.84
N SER A 532 -4.80 -3.70 19.15
CA SER A 532 -4.36 -3.00 20.36
C SER A 532 -4.64 -3.91 21.55
N LYS A 533 -3.61 -4.13 22.37
CA LYS A 533 -3.73 -4.90 23.61
C LYS A 533 -4.93 -4.38 24.41
N ASP A 534 -5.87 -5.26 24.74
CA ASP A 534 -6.98 -4.93 25.63
C ASP A 534 -6.42 -4.74 27.04
N ALA A 535 -6.01 -3.51 27.34
CA ALA A 535 -5.40 -3.17 28.61
C ALA A 535 -6.32 -3.52 29.79
N PRO A 536 -7.63 -3.19 29.78
CA PRO A 536 -8.56 -3.66 30.81
C PRO A 536 -8.58 -5.18 30.98
N ASP A 537 -8.72 -5.98 29.92
CA ASP A 537 -8.73 -7.44 30.06
C ASP A 537 -7.39 -7.97 30.57
N MET A 538 -6.26 -7.45 30.06
CA MET A 538 -4.93 -7.84 30.53
C MET A 538 -4.70 -7.46 32.01
N TRP A 539 -5.18 -6.30 32.46
CA TRP A 539 -5.11 -5.91 33.86
C TRP A 539 -6.01 -6.80 34.72
N LEU A 540 -7.22 -7.13 34.26
CA LEU A 540 -8.11 -8.07 34.96
C LEU A 540 -7.48 -9.46 35.05
N GLN A 541 -6.86 -9.95 33.98
CA GLN A 541 -6.09 -11.20 33.97
C GLN A 541 -4.94 -11.17 34.98
N HIS A 542 -4.25 -10.02 35.12
CA HIS A 542 -3.22 -9.85 36.13
C HIS A 542 -3.77 -10.10 37.55
N PHE A 543 -4.97 -9.66 37.88
CA PHE A 543 -5.56 -9.86 39.21
C PHE A 543 -6.29 -11.20 39.41
N ARG A 544 -6.32 -12.09 38.42
CA ARG A 544 -6.92 -13.44 38.59
C ARG A 544 -6.12 -14.27 39.60
N PRO A 545 -6.79 -15.08 40.46
CA PRO A 545 -6.12 -15.87 41.49
C PRO A 545 -5.04 -16.81 40.95
N GLU A 546 -5.30 -17.45 39.81
CA GLU A 546 -4.38 -18.37 39.12
C GLU A 546 -3.09 -17.66 38.67
N ALA A 547 -3.19 -16.43 38.17
CA ALA A 547 -2.05 -15.62 37.76
C ALA A 547 -1.26 -15.09 38.97
N GLN A 548 -1.94 -14.78 40.09
CA GLN A 548 -1.29 -14.40 41.34
C GLN A 548 -0.45 -15.54 41.93
N GLU A 549 -0.96 -16.78 41.87
CA GLU A 549 -0.24 -17.95 42.38
C GLU A 549 1.00 -18.26 41.53
N SER A 550 0.88 -18.16 40.20
CA SER A 550 2.00 -18.31 39.26
C SER A 550 3.09 -17.25 39.48
N ARG A 551 2.70 -15.99 39.75
CA ARG A 551 3.65 -14.91 40.09
C ARG A 551 4.33 -15.13 41.42
N ARG A 552 3.60 -15.55 42.46
CA ARG A 552 4.21 -15.90 43.75
C ARG A 552 5.23 -17.03 43.62
N ARG A 553 5.03 -17.98 42.70
CA ARG A 553 6.01 -19.04 42.41
C ARG A 553 7.23 -18.54 41.65
N HIS A 554 7.07 -17.56 40.74
CA HIS A 554 8.19 -16.96 40.00
C HIS A 554 8.99 -15.94 40.81
N GLU A 555 8.32 -15.19 41.71
CA GLU A 555 8.92 -14.19 42.60
C GLU A 555 9.45 -14.82 43.91
N ALA A 556 9.18 -16.11 44.15
CA ALA A 556 9.77 -16.82 45.26
C ALA A 556 11.30 -16.79 45.10
N PRO A 557 12.06 -16.26 46.08
CA PRO A 557 13.50 -16.28 46.00
C PRO A 557 13.96 -17.73 45.87
N LEU A 558 14.79 -18.01 44.86
CA LEU A 558 15.51 -19.27 44.75
C LEU A 558 16.38 -19.41 46.00
N ASN A 559 15.86 -20.05 47.04
CA ASN A 559 16.64 -20.43 48.20
C ASN A 559 17.69 -21.44 47.73
N GLY A 560 18.87 -20.91 47.44
CA GLY A 560 20.06 -21.69 47.18
C GLY A 560 20.30 -22.65 48.35
N ASN A 561 20.58 -23.90 47.98
CA ASN A 561 21.08 -24.97 48.85
C ASN A 561 21.90 -24.44 50.02
N ARG A 562 21.35 -24.52 51.23
CA ARG A 562 22.13 -24.66 52.45
C ARG A 562 21.85 -26.03 53.03
N ASP A 563 22.77 -26.93 52.72
CA ASP A 563 23.26 -28.05 53.54
C ASP A 563 22.22 -28.79 54.39
N PHE A 564 21.56 -29.77 53.78
CA PHE A 564 21.19 -30.99 54.50
C PHE A 564 22.42 -31.90 54.56
N ASN A 565 23.25 -31.69 55.59
CA ASN A 565 24.20 -32.71 56.04
C ASN A 565 23.86 -33.07 57.48
N LEU A 566 22.97 -34.04 57.64
CA LEU A 566 22.68 -34.70 58.90
C LEU A 566 22.74 -36.22 58.66
N LEU A 567 23.74 -36.83 59.29
CA LEU A 567 23.88 -38.23 59.70
C LEU A 567 24.41 -39.24 58.65
N ARG A 568 25.74 -39.43 58.59
CA ARG A 568 26.46 -40.55 59.24
C ARG A 568 27.95 -40.54 58.93
#